data_AF-A0A7S3FKD7-F1
#
_entry.id   AF-A0A7S3FKD7-F1
#
_cell.length_a   1.000
_cell.length_b   1.000
_cell.length_c   1.000
_cell.angle_alpha   90.00
_cell.angle_beta   90.00
_cell.angle_gamma   90.00
#
_symmetry.space_group_name_H-M   'P 1'
#
loop_
_entity.id
_entity.type
_entity.pdbx_description
1 polymer ?
#
loop_
_entity_poly.entity_id
_entity_poly.type
_entity_poly.pdbx_seq_one_letter_code
_entity_poly.pdbx_strand_id
1 'polypeptide(L)'
;SGLTVGCMLVPQSMAYALLAGMPMIYGLYSSFVPLVLYAGLATSRVQAVGPVAMDAMMTASVANNILGTERAAQCDPLKPETCGEYIALAVVLAFFTGLLQVAFGTFHLGVLVNFLSHSVMSGFT
;
A
#
# COMPACT_ATOMS: atom_id res chain seq x y z
N SER A 1 -14.20 10.07 16.76
CA SER A 1 -14.21 8.75 16.08
C SER A 1 -12.87 8.36 15.44
N GLY A 2 -11.74 9.03 15.73
CA GLY A 2 -10.42 8.64 15.20
C GLY A 2 -9.70 7.56 16.00
N LEU A 3 -9.91 7.52 17.33
CA LEU A 3 -9.33 6.49 18.21
C LEU A 3 -9.78 5.07 17.83
N THR A 4 -11.07 4.88 17.54
CA THR A 4 -11.61 3.58 17.12
C THR A 4 -11.05 3.13 15.78
N VAL A 5 -10.91 4.05 14.81
CA VAL A 5 -10.31 3.75 13.51
C VAL A 5 -8.83 3.43 13.67
N GLY A 6 -8.08 4.22 14.45
CA GLY A 6 -6.67 3.97 14.73
C GLY A 6 -6.41 2.62 15.40
N CYS A 7 -7.25 2.23 16.38
CA CYS A 7 -7.16 0.91 17.01
C CYS A 7 -7.38 -0.25 16.03
N MET A 8 -8.25 -0.08 15.02
CA MET A 8 -8.47 -1.10 13.98
C MET A 8 -7.35 -1.10 12.93
N LEU A 9 -6.76 0.06 12.64
CA LEU A 9 -5.77 0.23 11.59
C LEU A 9 -4.42 -0.44 11.93
N VAL A 10 -4.08 -0.52 13.22
CA VAL A 10 -2.87 -1.20 13.71
C VAL A 10 -2.84 -2.69 13.30
N PRO A 11 -3.77 -3.56 13.73
CA PRO A 11 -3.74 -4.97 13.34
C PRO A 11 -3.99 -5.17 11.83
N GLN A 12 -4.83 -4.34 11.22
CA GLN A 12 -5.14 -4.44 9.79
C GLN A 12 -3.90 -4.19 8.91
N SER A 13 -3.13 -3.15 9.23
CA SER A 13 -1.91 -2.82 8.50
C SER A 13 -0.80 -3.86 8.63
N MET A 14 -0.67 -4.45 9.83
CA MET A 14 0.27 -5.56 10.07
C MET A 14 -0.11 -6.79 9.23
N ALA A 15 -1.40 -7.12 9.14
CA ALA A 15 -1.88 -8.21 8.30
C ALA A 15 -1.62 -7.96 6.81
N TYR A 16 -1.81 -6.72 6.33
CA TYR A 16 -1.55 -6.38 4.93
C TYR A 16 -0.07 -6.38 4.57
N ALA A 17 0.82 -6.02 5.49
CA ALA A 17 2.26 -6.19 5.26
C ALA A 17 2.65 -7.66 5.08
N LEU A 18 2.04 -8.56 5.85
CA LEU A 18 2.25 -10.01 5.69
C LEU A 18 1.72 -10.52 4.35
N LEU A 19 0.56 -10.03 3.90
CA LEU A 19 0.04 -10.34 2.55
C LEU A 19 0.97 -9.81 1.44
N ALA A 20 1.62 -8.68 1.68
CA ALA A 20 2.63 -8.12 0.79
C ALA A 20 3.97 -8.87 0.83
N GLY A 21 4.12 -9.92 1.65
CA GLY A 21 5.37 -10.66 1.80
C GLY A 21 6.45 -9.93 2.59
N MET A 22 6.08 -8.92 3.40
CA MET A 22 7.02 -8.07 4.14
C MET A 22 6.89 -8.24 5.67
N PRO A 23 7.93 -7.88 6.44
CA PRO A 23 7.83 -7.86 7.89
C PRO A 23 6.73 -6.91 8.37
N MET A 24 5.99 -7.31 9.42
CA MET A 24 4.81 -6.57 9.93
C MET A 24 5.07 -5.10 10.26
N ILE A 25 6.30 -4.76 10.67
CA ILE A 25 6.68 -3.38 11.02
C ILE A 25 6.53 -2.41 9.85
N TYR A 26 6.68 -2.89 8.61
CA TYR A 26 6.52 -2.08 7.40
C TYR A 26 5.05 -1.71 7.15
N GLY A 27 4.10 -2.52 7.65
CA GLY A 27 2.67 -2.17 7.63
C GLY A 27 2.35 -0.97 8.51
N LEU A 28 3.02 -0.86 9.66
CA LEU A 28 2.88 0.29 10.54
C LEU A 28 3.46 1.55 9.89
N TYR A 29 4.61 1.45 9.23
CA TYR A 29 5.20 2.57 8.48
C TYR A 29 4.32 3.03 7.32
N SER A 30 3.77 2.09 6.54
CA SER A 30 2.89 2.41 5.41
C SER A 30 1.53 2.99 5.84
N SER A 31 1.15 2.82 7.11
CA SER A 31 -0.06 3.40 7.67
C SER A 31 0.18 4.76 8.31
N PHE A 32 1.23 4.87 9.10
CA PHE A 32 1.50 6.08 9.89
C PHE A 32 1.92 7.26 9.02
N VAL A 33 2.84 7.03 8.08
CA VAL A 33 3.40 8.12 7.27
C VAL A 33 2.34 8.79 6.39
N PRO A 34 1.51 8.06 5.62
CA PRO A 34 0.46 8.69 4.82
C PRO A 34 -0.59 9.39 5.67
N LEU A 35 -0.88 8.89 6.89
CA LEU A 35 -1.86 9.52 7.77
C LEU A 35 -1.38 10.90 8.26
N VAL A 36 -0.10 11.01 8.62
CA VAL A 36 0.52 12.28 9.02
C VAL A 36 0.60 13.26 7.84
N LEU A 37 1.01 12.76 6.66
CA LEU A 37 1.07 13.58 5.44
C LEU A 37 -0.32 14.06 5.01
N TYR A 38 -1.31 13.16 5.01
CA TYR A 38 -2.69 13.47 4.66
C TYR A 38 -3.29 14.45 5.65
N ALA A 39 -2.99 14.37 6.95
CA ALA A 39 -3.48 15.34 7.93
C ALA A 39 -3.06 16.80 7.60
N GLY A 40 -1.90 17.01 6.97
CA GLY A 40 -1.44 18.34 6.52
C GLY A 40 -1.99 18.76 5.15
N LEU A 41 -2.25 17.81 4.25
CA LEU A 41 -2.71 18.04 2.87
C LEU A 41 -4.19 17.71 2.65
N ALA A 42 -4.94 17.46 3.73
CA ALA A 42 -6.26 16.86 3.68
C ALA A 42 -7.26 17.70 2.88
N THR A 43 -7.81 17.08 1.84
CA THR A 43 -8.98 17.60 1.11
C THR A 43 -10.30 17.13 1.73
N SER A 44 -10.29 16.01 2.49
CA SER A 44 -11.46 15.46 3.18
C SER A 44 -11.17 15.16 4.65
N ARG A 45 -12.10 15.50 5.53
CA ARG A 45 -11.97 15.35 7.00
C ARG A 45 -12.40 13.98 7.54
N VAL A 46 -12.97 13.12 6.68
CA VAL A 46 -13.58 11.84 7.08
C VAL A 46 -12.91 10.62 6.45
N GLN A 47 -12.01 10.83 5.47
CA GLN A 47 -11.34 9.74 4.78
C GLN A 47 -10.08 9.32 5.55
N ALA A 48 -10.04 8.05 5.98
CA ALA A 48 -8.84 7.45 6.52
C ALA A 48 -7.99 6.88 5.37
N VAL A 49 -6.73 7.29 5.31
CA VAL A 49 -5.76 6.79 4.32
C VAL A 49 -4.91 5.70 4.99
N GLY A 50 -4.77 4.55 4.35
CA GLY A 50 -3.99 3.44 4.86
C GLY A 50 -3.76 2.37 3.80
N PRO A 51 -2.93 1.36 4.10
CA PRO A 51 -2.68 0.24 3.20
C PRO A 51 -3.97 -0.54 2.95
N VAL A 52 -4.12 -1.05 1.72
CA VAL A 52 -5.27 -1.84 1.27
C VAL A 52 -4.79 -3.23 0.85
N ALA A 53 -5.64 -4.25 1.06
CA ALA A 53 -5.31 -5.64 0.75
C ALA A 53 -4.92 -5.85 -0.73
N MET A 54 -5.59 -5.17 -1.65
CA MET A 54 -5.29 -5.28 -3.09
C MET A 54 -3.90 -4.74 -3.41
N ASP A 55 -3.53 -3.58 -2.89
CA ASP A 55 -2.19 -3.01 -3.10
C ASP A 55 -1.09 -3.90 -2.53
N ALA A 56 -1.34 -4.53 -1.38
CA ALA A 56 -0.43 -5.49 -0.77
C ALA A 56 -0.21 -6.72 -1.68
N MET A 57 -1.30 -7.32 -2.18
CA MET A 57 -1.23 -8.48 -3.08
C MET A 57 -0.57 -8.14 -4.42
N MET A 58 -0.85 -6.97 -4.98
CA MET A 58 -0.20 -6.50 -6.22
C MET A 58 1.29 -6.27 -6.02
N THR A 59 1.68 -5.63 -4.91
CA THR A 59 3.09 -5.43 -4.58
C THR A 59 3.82 -6.76 -4.43
N ALA A 60 3.18 -7.74 -3.77
CA ALA A 60 3.74 -9.09 -3.66
C ALA A 60 3.90 -9.77 -5.01
N SER A 61 2.88 -9.70 -5.87
CA SER A 61 2.91 -10.26 -7.22
C SER A 61 4.06 -9.70 -8.07
N VAL A 62 4.22 -8.37 -8.06
CA VAL A 62 5.31 -7.71 -8.81
C VAL A 62 6.67 -8.10 -8.25
N ALA A 63 6.82 -8.12 -6.93
CA ALA A 63 8.08 -8.52 -6.30
C ALA A 63 8.45 -9.98 -6.61
N ASN A 64 7.48 -10.89 -6.60
CA ASN A 64 7.66 -12.29 -6.98
C ASN A 64 8.04 -12.43 -8.46
N ASN A 65 7.49 -11.57 -9.33
CA ASN A 65 7.77 -11.60 -10.76
C ASN A 65 9.20 -11.12 -11.08
N ILE A 66 9.68 -10.08 -10.38
CA ILE A 66 11.00 -9.48 -10.63
C ILE A 66 12.12 -10.29 -9.97
N LEU A 67 11.96 -10.71 -8.71
CA LEU A 67 12.98 -11.43 -7.96
C LEU A 67 12.97 -12.95 -8.25
N GLY A 68 11.89 -13.46 -8.84
CA GLY A 68 11.64 -14.88 -8.96
C GLY A 68 11.10 -15.50 -7.66
N THR A 69 10.32 -16.57 -7.80
CA THR A 69 9.63 -17.24 -6.67
C THR A 69 10.60 -17.79 -5.61
N GLU A 70 11.82 -18.16 -6.01
CA GLU A 70 12.83 -18.74 -5.12
C GLU A 70 13.41 -17.72 -4.13
N ARG A 71 13.68 -16.49 -4.60
CA ARG A 71 14.16 -15.39 -3.75
C ARG A 71 13.04 -14.77 -2.93
N ALA A 72 11.82 -14.72 -3.47
CA ALA A 72 10.64 -14.28 -2.74
C ALA A 72 10.32 -15.18 -1.54
N ALA A 73 10.46 -16.51 -1.70
CA ALA A 73 10.26 -17.46 -0.60
C ALA A 73 11.32 -17.35 0.51
N GLN A 74 12.42 -16.65 0.27
CA GLN A 74 13.52 -16.47 1.22
C GLN A 74 13.32 -15.29 2.17
N CYS A 75 12.39 -14.38 1.84
CA CYS A 75 11.98 -13.34 2.77
C CYS A 75 11.05 -13.95 3.81
N ASP A 76 11.59 -14.27 4.98
CA ASP A 76 10.83 -14.72 6.12
C ASP A 76 10.41 -13.47 6.92
N PRO A 77 9.10 -13.20 7.12
CA PRO A 77 8.64 -12.06 7.89
C PRO A 77 9.11 -12.08 9.36
N LEU A 78 9.61 -13.21 9.88
CA LEU A 78 10.25 -13.30 11.20
C LEU A 78 11.75 -12.95 11.21
N LYS A 79 12.44 -12.98 10.06
CA LYS A 79 13.88 -12.68 9.94
C LYS A 79 14.09 -11.51 8.95
N PRO A 80 14.03 -10.26 9.42
CA PRO A 80 14.06 -9.08 8.56
C PRO A 80 15.37 -8.92 7.77
N GLU A 81 16.44 -9.59 8.19
CA GLU A 81 17.77 -9.55 7.57
C GLU A 81 17.83 -10.17 6.16
N THR A 82 16.92 -11.11 5.82
CA THR A 82 16.87 -11.70 4.46
C THR A 82 15.96 -10.94 3.49
N CYS A 83 15.19 -9.96 3.97
CA CYS A 83 14.17 -9.27 3.18
C CYS A 83 14.65 -7.95 2.53
N GLY A 84 15.95 -7.62 2.63
CA GLY A 84 16.47 -6.31 2.22
C GLY A 84 16.17 -5.94 0.76
N GLU A 85 16.38 -6.86 -0.19
CA GLU A 85 16.11 -6.64 -1.62
C GLU A 85 14.61 -6.47 -1.90
N TYR A 86 13.77 -7.26 -1.22
CA TYR A 86 12.32 -7.21 -1.37
C TYR A 86 11.74 -5.86 -0.91
N ILE A 87 12.23 -5.37 0.24
CA ILE A 87 11.85 -4.06 0.78
C ILE A 87 12.34 -2.94 -0.14
N ALA A 88 13.58 -3.01 -0.64
CA ALA A 88 14.11 -2.01 -1.56
C ALA A 88 13.26 -1.91 -2.85
N LEU A 89 12.86 -3.05 -3.41
CA LEU A 89 12.00 -3.09 -4.59
C LEU A 89 10.62 -2.48 -4.30
N ALA A 90 10.02 -2.79 -3.15
CA ALA A 90 8.75 -2.21 -2.74
C ALA A 90 8.82 -0.68 -2.56
N VAL A 91 9.92 -0.17 -2.01
CA VAL A 91 10.15 1.28 -1.87
C VAL A 91 10.28 1.95 -3.24
N VAL A 92 11.01 1.34 -4.17
CA VAL A 92 11.14 1.86 -5.54
C VAL A 92 9.78 1.84 -6.26
N LEU A 93 9.01 0.76 -6.12
CA LEU A 93 7.66 0.66 -6.65
C LEU A 93 6.77 1.78 -6.08
N ALA A 94 6.75 1.95 -4.76
CA ALA A 94 5.99 3.00 -4.08
C ALA A 94 6.38 4.41 -4.54
N PHE A 95 7.68 4.64 -4.79
CA PHE A 95 8.17 5.91 -5.31
C PHE A 95 7.64 6.21 -6.71
N PHE A 96 7.71 5.23 -7.63
CA PHE A 96 7.19 5.40 -8.98
C PHE A 96 5.67 5.53 -9.01
N THR A 97 4.93 4.75 -8.22
CA THR A 97 3.46 4.86 -8.14
C THR A 97 3.05 6.22 -7.57
N GLY A 98 3.74 6.72 -6.54
CA GLY A 98 3.52 8.06 -6.00
C GLY A 98 3.79 9.17 -7.03
N LEU A 99 4.89 9.05 -7.80
CA LEU A 99 5.21 10.00 -8.86
C LEU A 99 4.14 10.02 -9.96
N LEU A 100 3.64 8.85 -10.36
CA LEU A 100 2.53 8.73 -11.31
C LEU A 100 1.24 9.33 -10.76
N GLN A 101 0.92 9.10 -9.47
CA GLN A 101 -0.26 9.69 -8.83
C GLN A 101 -0.18 11.23 -8.80
N VAL A 102 1.00 11.80 -8.50
CA VAL A 102 1.21 13.26 -8.55
C VAL A 102 1.07 13.78 -9.98
N ALA A 103 1.61 13.08 -10.98
CA ALA A 103 1.45 13.44 -12.38
C ALA A 103 -0.04 13.43 -12.80
N PHE A 104 -0.76 12.35 -12.51
CA PHE A 104 -2.19 12.22 -12.82
C PHE A 104 -3.04 13.24 -12.08
N GLY A 105 -2.71 13.55 -10.82
CA GLY A 105 -3.34 14.62 -10.04
C GLY A 105 -3.13 15.99 -10.68
N THR A 106 -1.91 16.29 -11.15
CA THR A 106 -1.56 17.55 -11.83
C THR A 106 -2.35 17.71 -13.13
N PHE A 107 -2.51 16.63 -13.90
CA PHE A 107 -3.34 16.62 -15.13
C PHE A 107 -4.85 16.50 -14.87
N HIS A 108 -5.29 16.48 -13.60
CA HIS A 108 -6.71 16.34 -13.21
C HIS A 108 -7.40 15.11 -13.82
N LEU A 109 -6.65 14.02 -14.03
CA LEU A 109 -7.17 12.78 -14.63
C LEU A 109 -8.15 12.01 -13.72
N GLY A 110 -8.41 12.50 -12.50
CA GLY A 110 -9.47 11.97 -11.64
C GLY A 110 -10.87 11.99 -12.27
N VAL A 111 -11.10 12.84 -13.27
CA VAL A 111 -12.35 12.85 -14.04
C VAL A 111 -12.60 11.50 -14.73
N LEU A 112 -11.56 10.80 -15.19
CA LEU A 112 -11.68 9.50 -15.87
C LEU A 112 -12.25 8.42 -14.94
N VAL A 113 -11.98 8.50 -13.64
CA VAL A 113 -12.48 7.54 -12.65
C VAL A 113 -14.01 7.59 -12.56
N ASN A 114 -14.63 8.75 -12.82
CA ASN A 114 -16.09 8.89 -12.83
C ASN A 114 -16.77 8.15 -13.99
N PHE A 115 -16.01 7.72 -15.01
CA PHE A 115 -16.53 6.92 -16.12
C PHE A 115 -16.43 5.40 -15.87
N LEU A 116 -15.85 4.96 -14.75
CA LEU A 116 -15.86 3.55 -14.35
C LEU A 116 -17.24 3.16 -13.82
N SER A 117 -17.83 2.11 -14.38
CA SER A 117 -19.16 1.64 -13.97
C SER A 117 -19.12 1.01 -12.58
N HIS A 118 -20.21 1.18 -11.82
CA HIS A 118 -20.36 0.58 -10.49
C HIS A 118 -20.14 -0.94 -10.49
N SER A 119 -20.54 -1.64 -11.55
CA SER A 119 -20.33 -3.09 -11.68
C SER A 119 -18.87 -3.50 -11.82
N VAL A 120 -18.03 -2.68 -12.47
CA VAL A 120 -16.58 -2.95 -12.56
C VAL A 120 -15.93 -2.72 -11.21
N MET A 121 -16.25 -1.63 -10.52
CA MET A 121 -15.70 -1.36 -9.20
C MET A 121 -16.08 -2.43 -8.17
N SER A 122 -17.34 -2.91 -8.19
CA SER A 122 -17.80 -3.98 -7.30
C SER A 122 -17.28 -5.38 -7.67
N GLY A 123 -16.85 -5.60 -8.91
CA GLY A 123 -16.24 -6.88 -9.32
C GLY A 123 -14.76 -7.00 -8.96
N PHE A 124 -14.08 -5.85 -8.80
CA PHE A 124 -12.67 -5.75 -8.44
C PHE A 124 -12.41 -5.60 -6.93
N THR A 125 -13.41 -5.27 -6.12
CA THR A 125 -13.30 -5.12 -4.66
C THR A 125 -14.06 -6.23 -3.96
#